data_AF-A0A9P6ISE9-F1
#
_entry.id   AF-A0A9P6ISE9-F1
#
_cell.length_a   1.000
_cell.length_b   1.000
_cell.length_c   1.000
_cell.angle_alpha   90.00
_cell.angle_beta   90.00
_cell.angle_gamma   90.00
#
_symmetry.space_group_name_H-M   'P 1'
#
loop_
_entity.id
_entity.type
_entity.pdbx_description
1 polymer ?
#
loop_
_entity_poly.entity_id
_entity_poly.type
_entity_poly.pdbx_seq_one_letter_code
_entity_poly.pdbx_strand_id
1 'polypeptide(L)'
;MVFQSEETTDVLHPQYAGAGHANDIGLVFLPKKLPGPYPQIGNDYPQPDSMITAAGFGDVDNNGSTTDVLRKVELIVEDKAVCLARYPNFLSDTQFCTKDTPQSVCVGDSGGPLFVGEKENIKIGGITSHGVTQDACGFKGNNQYFTFVHPYIQWINEEIARFETNGIVSTSQDS
;
A
#
# COMPACT_ATOMS: atom_id res chain seq x y z
N MET A 1 -12.21 -4.74 -36.75
CA MET A 1 -11.03 -3.95 -36.35
C MET A 1 -11.31 -3.50 -34.93
N VAL A 2 -10.80 -4.24 -33.94
CA VAL A 2 -10.93 -3.87 -32.53
C VAL A 2 -9.66 -3.11 -32.20
N PHE A 3 -9.79 -1.82 -31.91
CA PHE A 3 -8.71 -1.04 -31.32
C PHE A 3 -8.56 -1.55 -29.89
N GLN A 4 -7.47 -2.26 -29.58
CA GLN A 4 -7.05 -2.45 -28.18
C GLN A 4 -6.77 -1.05 -27.64
N SER A 5 -7.49 -0.64 -26.59
CA SER A 5 -7.27 0.65 -25.94
C SER A 5 -5.87 0.67 -25.33
N GLU A 6 -5.07 1.68 -25.67
CA GLU A 6 -3.80 2.03 -24.99
C GLU A 6 -4.06 2.66 -23.59
N GLU A 7 -5.20 2.37 -22.97
CA GLU A 7 -5.63 3.00 -21.72
C GLU A 7 -5.30 2.11 -20.53
N THR A 8 -4.71 2.72 -19.52
CA THR A 8 -4.56 2.14 -18.19
C THR A 8 -5.94 1.79 -17.64
N THR A 9 -6.12 0.55 -17.18
CA THR A 9 -7.36 0.14 -16.51
C THR A 9 -7.10 -0.05 -15.03
N ASP A 10 -7.98 0.46 -14.18
CA ASP A 10 -7.95 0.24 -12.74
C ASP A 10 -9.07 -0.71 -12.28
N VAL A 11 -8.79 -1.45 -11.22
CA VAL A 11 -9.76 -2.31 -10.53
C VAL A 11 -9.63 -2.09 -9.03
N LEU A 12 -10.69 -1.56 -8.43
CA LEU A 12 -10.81 -1.47 -6.98
C LEU A 12 -11.24 -2.82 -6.41
N HIS A 13 -10.79 -3.13 -5.20
CA HIS A 13 -11.28 -4.32 -4.51
C HIS A 13 -12.81 -4.26 -4.38
N PRO A 14 -13.56 -5.30 -4.80
CA PRO A 14 -15.03 -5.24 -4.87
C PRO A 14 -15.71 -5.07 -3.51
N GLN A 15 -14.99 -5.38 -2.43
CA GLN A 15 -15.44 -5.21 -1.05
C GLN A 15 -14.82 -3.97 -0.38
N TYR A 16 -14.25 -3.02 -1.13
CA TYR A 16 -13.80 -1.76 -0.57
C TYR A 16 -14.97 -1.06 0.13
N ALA A 17 -14.80 -0.74 1.41
CA ALA A 17 -15.80 -0.04 2.20
C ALA A 17 -15.16 1.12 2.94
N GLY A 18 -15.73 2.33 2.77
CA GLY A 18 -15.22 3.54 3.40
C GLY A 18 -15.29 3.52 4.93
N ALA A 19 -16.20 2.72 5.52
CA ALA A 19 -16.20 2.49 6.95
C ALA A 19 -15.06 1.53 7.33
N GLY A 20 -14.12 2.00 8.17
CA GLY A 20 -12.96 1.20 8.58
C GLY A 20 -11.82 1.14 7.55
N HIS A 21 -11.97 1.78 6.38
CA HIS A 21 -11.05 1.64 5.25
C HIS A 21 -10.80 0.15 4.91
N ALA A 22 -11.88 -0.63 4.93
CA ALA A 22 -11.80 -2.06 4.70
C ALA A 22 -11.48 -2.31 3.23
N ASN A 23 -10.51 -3.19 2.97
CA ASN A 23 -10.08 -3.55 1.62
C ASN A 23 -9.63 -2.35 0.78
N ASP A 24 -8.91 -1.43 1.41
CA ASP A 24 -8.28 -0.28 0.74
C ASP A 24 -7.08 -0.74 -0.10
N ILE A 25 -7.38 -1.34 -1.25
CA ILE A 25 -6.44 -1.83 -2.25
C ILE A 25 -7.07 -1.76 -3.64
N GLY A 26 -6.26 -1.41 -4.62
CA GLY A 26 -6.62 -1.38 -6.03
C GLY A 26 -5.46 -1.83 -6.90
N LEU A 27 -5.79 -2.28 -8.11
CA LEU A 27 -4.83 -2.67 -9.13
C LEU A 27 -4.91 -1.70 -10.30
N VAL A 28 -3.75 -1.39 -10.88
CA VAL A 28 -3.62 -0.57 -12.07
C VAL A 28 -2.88 -1.38 -13.12
N PHE A 29 -3.56 -1.72 -14.20
CA PHE A 29 -3.03 -2.50 -15.32
C PHE A 29 -2.44 -1.57 -16.35
N LEU A 30 -1.13 -1.68 -16.54
CA LEU A 30 -0.40 -0.93 -17.55
C LEU A 30 -0.62 -1.57 -18.94
N PRO A 31 -0.75 -0.77 -20.01
CA PRO A 31 -0.90 -1.29 -21.38
C PRO A 31 0.35 -2.03 -21.86
N LYS A 32 1.49 -1.83 -21.20
CA LYS A 32 2.76 -2.47 -21.52
C LYS A 32 3.46 -2.98 -20.27
N LYS A 33 3.97 -4.21 -20.35
CA LYS A 33 4.87 -4.78 -19.34
C LYS A 33 6.16 -3.98 -19.29
N LEU A 34 6.52 -3.51 -18.09
CA LEU A 34 7.79 -2.81 -17.86
C LEU A 34 8.93 -3.84 -17.68
N PRO A 35 10.21 -3.43 -17.83
CA PRO A 35 11.33 -4.28 -17.43
C PRO A 35 11.44 -4.36 -15.90
N GLY A 36 11.83 -5.52 -15.38
CA GLY A 36 12.09 -5.76 -13.95
C GLY A 36 13.53 -5.41 -13.51
N PRO A 37 13.89 -5.61 -12.23
CA PRO A 37 13.17 -6.41 -11.23
C PRO A 37 12.02 -5.68 -10.51
N TYR A 38 11.05 -6.44 -9.97
CA TYR A 38 9.96 -5.94 -9.14
C TYR A 38 10.06 -6.49 -7.71
N PRO A 39 9.70 -5.69 -6.69
CA PRO A 39 9.63 -6.19 -5.32
C PRO A 39 8.56 -7.27 -5.20
N GLN A 40 8.87 -8.33 -4.46
CA GLN A 40 7.90 -9.39 -4.16
C GLN A 40 6.97 -8.96 -3.03
N ILE A 41 5.76 -9.51 -2.97
CA ILE A 41 4.85 -9.33 -1.83
C ILE A 41 5.35 -10.20 -0.66
N GLY A 42 5.34 -9.62 0.55
CA GLY A 42 5.64 -10.33 1.79
C GLY A 42 4.53 -11.31 2.16
N ASN A 43 4.90 -12.43 2.79
CA ASN A 43 3.91 -13.42 3.24
C ASN A 43 3.46 -13.19 4.68
N ASP A 44 4.35 -12.62 5.49
CA ASP A 44 4.15 -12.54 6.92
C ASP A 44 3.52 -11.20 7.29
N TYR A 45 2.60 -11.26 8.25
CA TYR A 45 2.10 -10.06 8.92
C TYR A 45 3.28 -9.33 9.58
N PRO A 46 3.46 -8.01 9.37
CA PRO A 46 4.51 -7.26 10.05
C PRO A 46 4.37 -7.39 11.57
N GLN A 47 5.41 -7.90 12.25
CA GLN A 47 5.33 -8.20 13.68
C GLN A 47 5.45 -6.91 14.52
N PRO A 48 4.80 -6.82 15.69
CA PRO A 48 5.00 -5.71 16.62
C PRO A 48 6.49 -5.46 16.89
N ASP A 49 6.86 -4.20 17.07
CA ASP A 49 8.25 -3.74 17.26
C ASP A 49 9.20 -3.93 16.07
N SER A 50 8.74 -4.52 14.96
CA SER A 50 9.55 -4.59 13.74
C SER A 50 9.61 -3.24 13.02
N MET A 51 10.75 -2.99 12.37
CA MET A 51 10.98 -1.81 11.54
C MET A 51 10.44 -2.04 10.14
N ILE A 52 9.74 -1.04 9.61
CA ILE A 52 9.28 -0.99 8.21
C ILE A 52 9.64 0.35 7.59
N THR A 53 9.71 0.42 6.27
CA THR A 53 10.01 1.67 5.55
C THR A 53 8.83 2.07 4.69
N ALA A 54 8.34 3.29 4.85
CA ALA A 54 7.47 3.94 3.87
C ALA A 54 8.32 4.80 2.94
N ALA A 55 7.93 4.91 1.67
CA ALA A 55 8.53 5.84 0.73
C ALA A 55 7.47 6.52 -0.15
N GLY A 56 7.66 7.81 -0.42
CA GLY A 56 6.69 8.61 -1.16
C GLY A 56 7.14 10.06 -1.40
N PHE A 57 6.23 10.81 -2.01
CA PHE A 57 6.38 12.23 -2.38
C PHE A 57 5.33 13.11 -1.69
N GLY A 58 4.66 12.58 -0.65
CA GLY A 58 3.68 13.33 0.11
C GLY A 58 4.28 14.55 0.81
N ASP A 59 3.40 15.31 1.44
CA ASP A 59 3.75 16.55 2.11
C ASP A 59 4.82 16.32 3.19
N VAL A 60 5.79 17.23 3.25
CA VAL A 60 6.91 17.15 4.20
C VAL A 60 6.59 17.79 5.55
N ASP A 61 5.46 18.48 5.64
CA ASP A 61 4.91 19.11 6.83
C ASP A 61 3.38 19.22 6.76
N ASN A 62 2.78 19.69 7.86
CA ASN A 62 1.33 19.86 7.98
C ASN A 62 0.80 21.15 7.34
N ASN A 63 1.65 21.89 6.61
CA ASN A 63 1.26 23.11 5.89
C ASN A 63 1.10 22.87 4.38
N GLY A 64 1.23 21.61 3.93
CA GLY A 64 1.13 21.25 2.52
C GLY A 64 2.41 21.49 1.72
N SER A 65 3.58 21.55 2.39
CA SER A 65 4.85 21.69 1.68
C SER A 65 5.15 20.42 0.88
N THR A 66 5.28 20.54 -0.44
CA THR A 66 5.55 19.39 -1.33
C THR A 66 7.05 19.19 -1.57
N THR A 67 7.41 18.06 -2.22
CA THR A 67 8.80 17.75 -2.56
C THR A 67 8.91 17.05 -3.92
N ASP A 68 9.92 17.43 -4.71
CA ASP A 68 10.23 16.76 -5.99
C ASP A 68 11.22 15.59 -5.84
N VAL A 69 11.60 15.27 -4.59
CA VAL A 69 12.58 14.23 -4.28
C VAL A 69 11.90 13.15 -3.47
N LEU A 70 12.05 11.89 -3.89
CA LEU A 70 11.50 10.75 -3.16
C LEU A 70 12.06 10.72 -1.74
N ARG A 71 11.17 10.64 -0.76
CA ARG A 71 11.53 10.54 0.65
C ARG A 71 11.18 9.17 1.19
N LYS A 72 11.79 8.85 2.34
CA LYS A 72 11.45 7.65 3.10
C LYS A 72 11.43 7.94 4.59
N VAL A 73 10.65 7.17 5.32
CA VAL A 73 10.60 7.18 6.77
C VAL A 73 10.61 5.76 7.30
N GLU A 74 11.35 5.54 8.37
CA GLU A 74 11.36 4.28 9.11
C GLU A 74 10.30 4.36 10.22
N LEU A 75 9.41 3.36 10.25
CA LEU A 75 8.29 3.26 11.19
C LEU A 75 8.40 1.97 11.98
N ILE A 76 7.80 1.96 13.16
CA ILE A 76 7.76 0.78 14.04
C ILE A 76 6.33 0.26 14.05
N VAL A 77 6.15 -1.03 13.77
CA VAL A 77 4.84 -1.69 13.86
C VAL A 77 4.35 -1.70 15.30
N GLU A 78 3.07 -1.40 15.48
CA GLU A 78 2.41 -1.35 16.78
C GLU A 78 1.61 -2.64 17.06
N ASP A 79 1.36 -2.90 18.34
CA ASP A 79 0.51 -4.02 18.74
C ASP A 79 -0.94 -3.87 18.25
N LYS A 80 -1.53 -4.97 17.77
CA LYS A 80 -2.91 -5.00 17.25
C LYS A 80 -3.94 -4.49 18.24
N ALA A 81 -3.79 -4.78 19.53
CA ALA A 81 -4.72 -4.34 20.56
C ALA A 81 -4.63 -2.82 20.78
N VAL A 82 -3.44 -2.23 20.62
CA VAL A 82 -3.26 -0.78 20.68
C VAL A 82 -3.87 -0.12 19.44
N CYS A 83 -3.67 -0.69 18.24
CA CYS A 83 -4.33 -0.24 17.02
C CYS A 83 -5.86 -0.22 17.19
N LEU A 84 -6.43 -1.33 17.68
CA LEU A 84 -7.88 -1.46 17.89
C LEU A 84 -8.41 -0.48 18.94
N ALA A 85 -7.66 -0.27 20.04
CA ALA A 85 -8.06 0.67 21.08
C ALA A 85 -8.10 2.13 20.57
N ARG A 86 -7.27 2.49 19.60
CA ARG A 86 -7.21 3.85 19.02
C ARG A 86 -8.15 4.04 17.85
N TYR A 87 -8.40 2.99 17.07
CA TYR A 87 -9.35 2.99 15.98
C TYR A 87 -10.28 1.77 16.08
N PRO A 88 -11.50 1.93 16.63
CA PRO A 88 -12.42 0.81 16.87
C PRO A 88 -12.86 0.04 15.62
N ASN A 89 -12.72 0.64 14.43
CA ASN A 89 -13.04 -0.01 13.16
C ASN A 89 -11.82 -0.72 12.52
N PHE A 90 -10.70 -0.82 13.24
CA PHE A 90 -9.48 -1.49 12.77
C PHE A 90 -9.73 -2.97 12.48
N LEU A 91 -9.30 -3.42 11.30
CA LEU A 91 -9.47 -4.78 10.81
C LEU A 91 -8.14 -5.53 10.82
N SER A 92 -7.80 -6.18 11.92
CA SER A 92 -6.45 -6.73 12.14
C SER A 92 -6.01 -7.87 11.20
N ASP A 93 -6.95 -8.41 10.42
CA ASP A 93 -6.69 -9.46 9.43
C ASP A 93 -6.21 -8.87 8.11
N THR A 94 -6.57 -7.62 7.81
CA THR A 94 -6.28 -6.93 6.55
C THR A 94 -5.57 -5.59 6.75
N GLN A 95 -5.30 -5.21 8.00
CA GLN A 95 -4.63 -3.96 8.35
C GLN A 95 -3.58 -4.18 9.44
N PHE A 96 -2.61 -3.28 9.47
CA PHE A 96 -1.69 -3.08 10.58
C PHE A 96 -1.51 -1.59 10.83
N CYS A 97 -1.02 -1.21 12.00
CA CYS A 97 -0.72 0.18 12.31
C CYS A 97 0.69 0.33 12.85
N THR A 98 1.19 1.56 12.86
CA THR A 98 2.49 1.89 13.43
C THR A 98 2.34 2.69 14.71
N LYS A 99 3.42 2.74 15.49
CA LYS A 99 3.55 3.62 16.64
C LYS A 99 3.50 5.08 16.19
N ASP A 100 3.13 5.97 17.12
CA ASP A 100 3.18 7.40 16.87
C ASP A 100 4.63 7.86 16.90
N THR A 101 5.10 8.36 15.77
CA THR A 101 6.45 8.92 15.61
C THR A 101 6.36 10.36 15.13
N PRO A 102 7.31 11.24 15.46
CA PRO A 102 7.35 12.62 14.95
C PRO A 102 7.45 12.71 13.42
N GLN A 103 7.86 11.62 12.78
CA GLN A 103 7.94 11.47 11.33
C GLN A 103 6.97 10.35 10.93
N SER A 104 6.12 10.59 9.94
CA SER A 104 5.17 9.60 9.43
C SER A 104 4.95 9.79 7.94
N VAL A 105 4.21 8.86 7.33
CA VAL A 105 3.55 9.15 6.04
C VAL A 105 2.61 10.35 6.20
N CYS A 106 2.36 11.05 5.10
CA CYS A 106 1.53 12.24 5.08
C CYS A 106 0.57 12.30 3.90
N VAL A 107 -0.18 13.40 3.79
CA VAL A 107 -1.06 13.67 2.65
C VAL A 107 -0.26 13.52 1.36
N GLY A 108 -0.79 12.74 0.41
CA GLY A 108 -0.11 12.42 -0.85
C GLY A 108 0.74 11.15 -0.83
N ASP A 109 1.02 10.56 0.34
CA ASP A 109 1.67 9.23 0.42
C ASP A 109 0.67 8.05 0.34
N SER A 110 -0.65 8.33 0.35
CA SER A 110 -1.70 7.32 0.22
C SER A 110 -1.53 6.48 -1.04
N GLY A 111 -1.67 5.16 -0.92
CA GLY A 111 -1.38 4.19 -1.97
C GLY A 111 0.10 3.83 -2.11
N GLY A 112 0.99 4.54 -1.41
CA GLY A 112 2.44 4.28 -1.41
C GLY A 112 2.81 2.95 -0.74
N PRO A 113 3.94 2.33 -1.12
CA PRO A 113 4.36 1.03 -0.61
C PRO A 113 5.00 1.11 0.78
N LEU A 114 4.74 0.09 1.59
CA LEU A 114 5.46 -0.18 2.84
C LEU A 114 6.35 -1.40 2.62
N PHE A 115 7.64 -1.21 2.85
CA PHE A 115 8.67 -2.21 2.68
C PHE A 115 9.00 -2.90 4.00
N VAL A 116 9.07 -4.23 3.96
CA VAL A 116 9.49 -5.10 5.06
C VAL A 116 10.75 -5.88 4.67
N GLY A 117 11.53 -6.30 5.67
CA GLY A 117 12.79 -7.01 5.48
C GLY A 117 13.98 -6.08 5.27
N GLU A 118 15.16 -6.67 5.08
CA GLU A 118 16.42 -5.94 4.98
C GLU A 118 17.21 -6.32 3.73
N LYS A 119 17.97 -5.35 3.20
CA LYS A 119 18.93 -5.53 2.10
C LYS A 119 18.29 -6.19 0.87
N GLU A 120 18.72 -7.42 0.57
CA GLU A 120 18.32 -8.18 -0.64
C GLU A 120 16.94 -8.85 -0.47
N ASN A 121 16.37 -8.84 0.73
CA ASN A 121 15.08 -9.48 1.04
C ASN A 121 13.94 -8.47 1.24
N ILE A 122 14.04 -7.27 0.65
CA ILE A 122 12.99 -6.26 0.70
C ILE A 122 11.74 -6.76 -0.04
N LYS A 123 10.59 -6.70 0.64
CA LYS A 123 9.29 -7.07 0.10
C LYS A 123 8.25 -5.99 0.39
N ILE A 124 7.15 -5.98 -0.36
CA ILE A 124 5.97 -5.16 -0.06
C ILE A 124 5.18 -5.85 1.05
N GLY A 125 5.15 -5.25 2.24
CA GLY A 125 4.35 -5.73 3.36
C GLY A 125 3.02 -4.99 3.51
N GLY A 126 2.92 -3.76 2.98
CA GLY A 126 1.73 -2.95 3.12
C GLY A 126 1.55 -1.84 2.11
N ILE A 127 0.41 -1.15 2.19
CA ILE A 127 0.05 0.03 1.42
C ILE A 127 -0.41 1.13 2.40
N THR A 128 0.08 2.36 2.21
CA THR A 128 -0.39 3.53 2.96
C THR A 128 -1.88 3.76 2.73
N SER A 129 -2.68 3.69 3.80
CA SER A 129 -4.14 3.82 3.72
C SER A 129 -4.60 5.12 4.36
N HIS A 130 -4.56 5.20 5.70
CA HIS A 130 -5.15 6.32 6.43
C HIS A 130 -4.47 6.58 7.78
N GLY A 131 -4.64 7.79 8.30
CA GLY A 131 -4.43 8.10 9.72
C GLY A 131 -5.76 8.24 10.46
N VAL A 132 -5.72 8.32 11.78
CA VAL A 132 -6.89 8.72 12.61
C VAL A 132 -7.39 10.11 12.20
N THR A 133 -6.46 11.01 11.89
CA THR A 133 -6.72 12.35 11.34
C THR A 133 -6.00 12.53 10.02
N GLN A 134 -6.67 13.12 9.03
CA GLN A 134 -6.14 13.26 7.66
C GLN A 134 -5.16 14.43 7.49
N ASP A 135 -5.32 15.52 8.26
CA ASP A 135 -4.57 16.77 8.05
C ASP A 135 -3.38 16.96 9.01
N ALA A 136 -2.98 15.88 9.70
CA ALA A 136 -2.03 15.96 10.81
C ALA A 136 -1.08 14.77 10.84
N CYS A 137 0.03 14.89 10.13
CA CYS A 137 1.13 13.92 10.04
C CYS A 137 2.13 14.13 11.19
N GLY A 138 2.71 13.04 11.70
CA GLY A 138 3.77 13.08 12.70
C GLY A 138 3.34 13.57 14.09
N PHE A 139 2.04 13.64 14.38
CA PHE A 139 1.53 14.08 15.69
C PHE A 139 1.29 12.91 16.64
N LYS A 140 1.56 13.18 17.93
CA LYS A 140 1.24 12.24 19.01
C LYS A 140 -0.27 12.00 19.07
N GLY A 141 -0.67 10.73 19.06
CA GLY A 141 -2.07 10.30 19.03
C GLY A 141 -2.64 10.04 17.63
N ASN A 142 -1.85 10.21 16.56
CA ASN A 142 -2.27 9.88 15.19
C ASN A 142 -1.49 8.68 14.60
N ASN A 143 -1.86 7.46 15.00
CA ASN A 143 -1.33 6.26 14.37
C ASN A 143 -1.68 6.25 12.88
N GLN A 144 -0.75 5.73 12.10
CA GLN A 144 -0.97 5.46 10.69
C GLN A 144 -1.36 4.00 10.52
N TYR A 145 -2.35 3.76 9.68
CA TYR A 145 -2.91 2.46 9.36
C TYR A 145 -2.64 2.14 7.90
N PHE A 146 -2.32 0.88 7.68
CA PHE A 146 -1.81 0.37 6.42
C PHE A 146 -2.58 -0.89 6.05
N THR A 147 -2.87 -1.05 4.76
CA THR A 147 -3.42 -2.31 4.25
C THR A 147 -2.32 -3.37 4.30
N PHE A 148 -2.59 -4.50 4.95
CA PHE A 148 -1.74 -5.70 4.88
C PHE A 148 -2.00 -6.40 3.55
N VAL A 149 -0.96 -6.51 2.70
CA VAL A 149 -1.16 -6.92 1.29
C VAL A 149 -1.34 -8.44 1.13
N HIS A 150 -0.67 -9.26 1.95
CA HIS A 150 -0.65 -10.72 1.75
C HIS A 150 -2.03 -11.40 1.63
N PRO A 151 -3.05 -11.05 2.45
CA PRO A 151 -4.38 -11.66 2.34
C PRO A 151 -5.05 -11.45 0.98
N TYR A 152 -4.61 -10.43 0.22
CA TYR A 152 -5.16 -10.10 -1.09
C TYR A 152 -4.46 -10.83 -2.24
N ILE A 153 -3.41 -11.63 -2.01
CA ILE A 153 -2.65 -12.29 -3.10
C ILE A 153 -3.55 -13.12 -4.02
N GLN A 154 -4.53 -13.83 -3.46
CA GLN A 154 -5.45 -14.62 -4.28
C GLN A 154 -6.24 -13.70 -5.24
N TRP A 155 -6.87 -12.64 -4.71
CA TRP A 155 -7.61 -11.67 -5.52
C TRP A 155 -6.71 -10.98 -6.55
N ILE A 156 -5.48 -10.60 -6.16
CA ILE A 156 -4.50 -9.99 -7.07
C ILE A 156 -4.21 -10.92 -8.26
N ASN A 157 -3.94 -12.21 -8.00
CA ASN A 157 -3.64 -13.18 -9.03
C ASN A 157 -4.85 -13.47 -9.94
N GLU A 158 -6.06 -13.51 -9.37
CA GLU A 158 -7.30 -13.69 -10.14
C GLU A 158 -7.55 -12.52 -11.10
N GLU A 159 -7.37 -11.27 -10.65
CA GLU A 159 -7.48 -10.10 -11.54
C GLU A 159 -6.36 -10.08 -12.57
N ILE A 160 -5.11 -10.41 -12.22
CA ILE A 160 -4.02 -10.53 -13.21
C ILE A 160 -4.41 -11.52 -14.32
N ALA A 161 -4.84 -12.72 -13.96
CA ALA A 161 -5.26 -13.73 -14.93
C ALA A 161 -6.44 -13.27 -15.80
N ARG A 162 -7.42 -12.57 -15.20
CA ARG A 162 -8.55 -11.98 -15.92
C ARG A 162 -8.09 -10.93 -16.95
N PHE A 163 -7.13 -10.08 -16.61
CA PHE A 163 -6.62 -9.05 -17.54
C PHE A 163 -5.75 -9.62 -18.66
N GLU A 164 -4.96 -10.65 -18.38
CA GLU A 164 -4.20 -11.38 -19.40
C GLU A 164 -5.12 -12.09 -20.40
N THR A 165 -6.15 -12.78 -19.91
CA THR A 165 -7.12 -13.51 -20.77
C THR A 165 -7.97 -12.58 -21.65
N ASN A 166 -8.25 -11.36 -21.19
CA ASN A 166 -8.97 -10.34 -21.96
C ASN A 166 -8.09 -9.61 -23.00
N GLY A 167 -6.80 -9.96 -23.10
CA GLY A 167 -5.89 -9.41 -24.11
C GLY A 167 -5.53 -7.94 -23.91
N ILE A 168 -5.59 -7.44 -22.67
CA ILE A 168 -5.21 -6.06 -22.31
C ILE A 168 -3.70 -5.97 -22.05
N VAL A 169 -3.08 -7.05 -21.56
CA VAL A 169 -1.63 -7.20 -21.45
C VAL A 169 -1.16 -8.13 -22.57
N SER A 170 -0.26 -7.66 -23.44
CA SER A 170 0.31 -8.53 -24.47
C SER A 170 1.15 -9.64 -23.83
N THR A 171 0.72 -10.89 -24.01
CA THR A 171 1.57 -12.04 -23.74
C THR A 171 2.70 -12.01 -24.77
N SER A 172 3.93 -11.78 -24.32
CA SER A 172 5.11 -12.02 -25.16
C SER A 172 5.16 -13.53 -25.38
N GLN A 173 4.70 -13.98 -26.54
CA GLN A 173 5.19 -15.22 -27.11
C GLN A 173 6.63 -14.97 -27.55
N ASP A 174 7.59 -15.24 -26.66
CA ASP A 174 8.97 -15.45 -27.06
C ASP A 174 9.06 -16.88 -27.62
N SER A 175 9.11 -16.96 -28.95
CA SER A 175 9.48 -18.15 -29.73
C SER A 175 10.99 -18.35 -29.76
#